data_AF-D3GS66-F1
#
_entry.id   AF-D3GS66-F1
#
_cell.length_a   1.000
_cell.length_b   1.000
_cell.length_c   1.000
_cell.angle_alpha   90.00
_cell.angle_beta   90.00
_cell.angle_gamma   90.00
#
_symmetry.space_group_name_H-M   'P 1'
#
loop_
_entity.id
_entity.type
_entity.pdbx_description
1 polymer ?
#
loop_
_entity_poly.entity_id
_entity_poly.type
_entity_poly.pdbx_seq_one_letter_code
_entity_poly.pdbx_strand_id
1 'polypeptide(L)'
;MMEHISVIPDYRQAWKVEHKLSDILLLTICAVISGAEGWEDIEDFGETHLDFLKQYGDFENGIPVHDTIARVVSCISPAKFHECFINWMRDCHTSDDKDVIAIDGKTLRHSYDKSRRRGAIHVISAFSTMHSLVIGQIKTDEKSNEITAIPELLNMLDIKGKIITTDAMGCQKDIAEKIQKQGGDYLFAVKGNQGRLNKAFEEKFPLKELNNPEHDSYAMSEKSHGREEIRLHIVCDVPDELIDFTFEWKGLKKLCVAVSFRSIIAEQKKEPEMTVRYYISSADLTAEKFATAIRNHWHVENKLHWRLDGVPQEHKIAA
;
A
#
# COMPACT_ATOMS: atom_id res chain seq x y z
N MET A 1 -14.49 16.31 2.31
CA MET A 1 -14.34 15.56 3.58
C MET A 1 -15.61 15.58 4.42
N MET A 2 -16.05 16.74 4.93
CA MET A 2 -17.24 16.83 5.80
C MET A 2 -18.50 16.23 5.16
N GLU A 3 -18.74 16.50 3.87
CA GLU A 3 -19.88 15.93 3.13
C GLU A 3 -19.91 14.39 3.12
N HIS A 4 -18.75 13.72 3.08
CA HIS A 4 -18.68 12.25 3.12
C HIS A 4 -18.89 11.71 4.53
N ILE A 5 -18.34 12.40 5.54
CA ILE A 5 -18.42 11.98 6.94
C ILE A 5 -19.85 12.12 7.48
N SER A 6 -20.59 13.13 7.03
CA SER A 6 -21.99 13.36 7.43
C SER A 6 -22.96 12.25 7.02
N VAL A 7 -22.56 11.34 6.13
CA VAL A 7 -23.36 10.17 5.73
C VAL A 7 -23.36 9.06 6.80
N ILE A 8 -22.40 9.10 7.73
CA ILE A 8 -22.31 8.10 8.80
C ILE A 8 -23.47 8.32 9.79
N PRO A 9 -24.34 7.31 9.99
CA PRO A 9 -25.45 7.44 10.92
C PRO A 9 -24.95 7.59 12.37
N ASP A 10 -25.50 8.57 13.08
CA ASP A 10 -25.26 8.75 14.51
C ASP A 10 -26.24 7.89 15.32
N TYR A 11 -25.74 6.78 15.88
CA TYR A 11 -26.54 5.87 16.71
C TYR A 11 -26.59 6.29 18.19
N ARG A 12 -25.98 7.43 18.57
CA ARG A 12 -26.00 7.93 19.95
C ARG A 12 -27.39 8.45 20.30
N GLN A 13 -27.71 8.46 21.60
CA GLN A 13 -28.98 8.98 22.08
C GLN A 13 -29.02 10.50 21.90
N ALA A 14 -29.87 11.01 21.00
CA ALA A 14 -29.88 12.42 20.59
C ALA A 14 -29.89 13.44 21.75
N TRP A 15 -30.59 13.14 22.85
CA TRP A 15 -30.65 14.04 24.02
C TRP A 15 -29.41 14.00 24.93
N LYS A 16 -28.44 13.12 24.68
CA LYS A 16 -27.15 13.03 25.38
C LYS A 16 -25.97 13.46 24.50
N VAL A 17 -26.24 14.02 23.32
CA VAL A 17 -25.22 14.44 22.37
C VAL A 17 -24.93 15.92 22.58
N GLU A 18 -23.75 16.22 23.10
CA GLU A 18 -23.23 17.59 23.18
C GLU A 18 -22.33 17.90 21.98
N HIS A 19 -21.51 16.94 21.53
CA HIS A 19 -20.60 17.13 20.39
C HIS A 19 -21.12 16.43 19.13
N LYS A 20 -21.18 17.17 18.01
CA LYS A 20 -21.57 16.65 16.69
C LYS A 20 -20.64 15.52 16.26
N LEU A 21 -21.20 14.45 15.68
CA LEU A 21 -20.41 13.30 15.24
C LEU A 21 -19.35 13.71 14.19
N SER A 22 -19.73 14.62 13.29
CA SER A 22 -18.84 15.16 12.26
C SER A 22 -17.64 15.90 12.83
N ASP A 23 -17.82 16.68 13.90
CA ASP A 23 -16.74 17.42 14.57
C ASP A 23 -15.74 16.48 15.25
N ILE A 24 -16.26 15.44 15.93
CA ILE A 24 -15.42 14.41 16.56
C ILE A 24 -14.58 13.66 15.51
N LEU A 25 -15.20 13.33 14.38
CA LEU A 25 -14.52 12.63 13.28
C LEU A 25 -13.49 13.51 12.57
N LEU A 26 -13.82 14.78 12.34
CA LEU A 26 -12.87 15.76 11.78
C LEU A 26 -11.65 15.92 12.69
N LEU A 27 -11.88 16.13 14.00
CA LEU A 27 -10.82 16.22 15.01
C LEU A 27 -9.91 14.99 14.98
N THR A 28 -10.52 13.80 15.03
CA THR A 28 -9.79 12.53 15.07
C THR A 28 -8.92 12.34 13.82
N ILE A 29 -9.47 12.63 12.63
CA ILE A 29 -8.72 12.47 11.37
C ILE A 29 -7.57 13.48 11.28
N CYS A 30 -7.81 14.74 11.63
CA CYS A 30 -6.75 15.76 11.63
C CYS A 30 -5.62 15.40 12.60
N ALA A 31 -5.96 15.02 13.83
CA ALA A 31 -4.98 14.64 14.85
C ALA A 31 -4.15 13.42 14.42
N VAL A 32 -4.79 12.36 13.92
CA VAL A 32 -4.09 11.13 13.49
C VAL A 32 -3.18 11.39 12.27
N ILE A 33 -3.61 12.21 11.31
CA ILE A 33 -2.76 12.62 10.17
C ILE A 33 -1.55 13.43 10.67
N SER A 34 -1.76 14.27 11.68
CA SER A 34 -0.71 15.04 12.35
C SER A 34 0.20 14.22 13.26
N GLY A 35 -0.07 12.91 13.44
CA GLY A 35 0.79 11.99 14.17
C GLY A 35 0.34 11.64 15.59
N ALA A 36 -0.90 11.96 15.99
CA ALA A 36 -1.46 11.51 17.25
C ALA A 36 -1.55 9.97 17.30
N GLU A 37 -1.11 9.35 18.40
CA GLU A 37 -1.08 7.90 18.57
C GLU A 37 -2.11 7.40 19.60
N GLY A 38 -2.56 8.28 20.51
CA GLY A 38 -3.56 7.99 21.55
C GLY A 38 -4.76 8.93 21.57
N TRP A 39 -5.77 8.61 22.38
CA TRP A 39 -6.97 9.46 22.57
C TRP A 39 -6.66 10.78 23.28
N GLU A 40 -5.72 10.75 24.22
CA GLU A 40 -5.20 11.95 24.91
C GLU A 40 -4.48 12.87 23.91
N ASP A 41 -3.64 12.32 23.02
CA ASP A 41 -2.99 13.10 21.96
C ASP A 41 -4.00 13.79 21.03
N ILE A 42 -5.14 13.14 20.75
CA ILE A 42 -6.20 13.71 19.91
C ILE A 42 -6.89 14.87 20.65
N GLU A 43 -7.15 14.74 21.94
CA GLU A 43 -7.68 15.82 22.78
C GLU A 43 -6.70 17.01 22.81
N ASP A 44 -5.42 16.76 23.09
CA ASP A 44 -4.36 17.77 23.12
C ASP A 44 -4.20 18.50 21.78
N PHE A 45 -4.26 17.75 20.67
CA PHE A 45 -4.26 18.33 19.32
C PHE A 45 -5.46 19.26 19.13
N GLY A 46 -6.65 18.83 19.55
CA GLY A 46 -7.88 19.61 19.45
C GLY A 46 -7.79 20.93 20.20
N GLU A 47 -7.34 20.88 21.45
CA GLU A 47 -7.19 22.07 22.30
C GLU A 47 -6.15 23.04 21.73
N THR A 48 -5.05 22.51 21.20
CA THR A 48 -3.98 23.32 20.60
C THR A 48 -4.39 23.96 19.27
N HIS A 49 -5.23 23.28 18.49
CA HIS A 49 -5.57 23.66 17.12
C HIS A 49 -7.05 23.99 16.89
N LEU A 50 -7.78 24.38 17.93
CA LEU A 50 -9.22 24.67 17.87
C LEU A 50 -9.57 25.73 16.79
N ASP A 51 -8.78 26.78 16.66
CA ASP A 51 -9.01 27.83 15.67
C ASP A 51 -8.88 27.33 14.22
N PHE A 52 -8.02 26.34 13.98
CA PHE A 52 -7.91 25.67 12.69
C PHE A 52 -9.13 24.77 12.45
N LEU A 53 -9.53 23.99 13.45
CA LEU A 53 -10.67 23.07 13.36
C LEU A 53 -11.99 23.79 13.09
N LYS A 54 -12.20 24.97 13.71
CA LYS A 54 -13.36 25.83 13.48
C LYS A 54 -13.50 26.39 12.07
N GLN A 55 -12.47 26.27 11.23
CA GLN A 55 -12.58 26.62 9.81
C GLN A 55 -13.39 25.59 9.01
N TYR A 56 -13.54 24.37 9.54
CA TYR A 56 -14.13 23.23 8.83
C TYR A 56 -15.29 22.56 9.59
N GLY A 57 -15.32 22.65 10.93
CA GLY A 57 -16.37 22.12 11.78
C GLY A 57 -16.92 23.17 12.75
N ASP A 58 -17.99 22.82 13.48
CA ASP A 58 -18.71 23.80 14.29
C ASP A 58 -18.06 23.98 15.68
N PHE A 59 -17.75 22.87 16.35
CA PHE A 59 -17.10 22.83 17.68
C PHE A 59 -17.74 23.77 18.71
N GLU A 60 -19.08 23.90 18.68
CA GLU A 60 -19.86 24.82 19.52
C GLU A 60 -19.62 24.58 21.03
N ASN A 61 -19.45 23.32 21.41
CA ASN A 61 -19.21 22.89 22.79
C ASN A 61 -17.72 22.62 23.09
N GLY A 62 -16.82 23.12 22.25
CA GLY A 62 -15.38 22.88 22.40
C GLY A 62 -14.95 21.47 22.01
N ILE A 63 -13.76 21.08 22.48
CA ILE A 63 -13.16 19.78 22.18
C ILE A 63 -13.70 18.73 23.15
N PRO A 64 -14.17 17.58 22.65
CA PRO A 64 -14.56 16.47 23.51
C PRO A 64 -13.34 15.88 24.22
N VAL A 65 -13.49 15.51 25.49
CA VAL A 65 -12.46 14.77 26.24
C VAL A 65 -12.19 13.39 25.62
N HIS A 66 -10.98 12.86 25.81
CA HIS A 66 -10.50 11.59 25.26
C HIS A 66 -11.48 10.42 25.47
N ASP A 67 -12.10 10.29 26.64
CA ASP A 67 -13.11 9.27 26.93
C ASP A 67 -14.34 9.37 26.01
N THR A 68 -14.76 10.60 25.70
CA THR A 68 -15.89 10.83 24.78
C THR A 68 -15.48 10.49 23.36
N ILE A 69 -14.26 10.87 22.94
CA ILE A 69 -13.72 10.52 21.61
C ILE A 69 -13.67 9.00 21.45
N ALA A 70 -13.02 8.30 22.38
CA ALA A 70 -12.86 6.85 22.37
C ALA A 70 -14.20 6.14 22.29
N ARG A 71 -15.17 6.54 23.13
CA ARG A 71 -16.51 5.95 23.14
C ARG A 71 -17.24 6.15 21.81
N VAL A 72 -17.20 7.36 21.27
CA VAL A 72 -17.93 7.69 20.03
C VAL A 72 -17.32 6.95 18.84
N VAL A 73 -16.01 7.00 18.67
CA VAL A 73 -15.30 6.30 17.58
C VAL A 73 -15.52 4.79 17.68
N SER A 74 -15.54 4.22 18.89
CA SER A 74 -15.83 2.79 19.10
C SER A 74 -17.25 2.37 18.71
N CYS A 75 -18.20 3.30 18.63
CA CYS A 75 -19.56 3.01 18.18
C CYS A 75 -19.75 3.09 16.65
N ILE A 76 -18.74 3.59 15.92
CA ILE A 76 -18.83 3.76 14.47
C ILE A 76 -18.57 2.41 13.80
N SER A 77 -19.42 2.06 12.82
CA SER A 77 -19.20 0.87 11.99
C SER A 77 -17.90 1.02 11.20
N PRO A 78 -16.90 0.14 11.40
CA PRO A 78 -15.64 0.22 10.67
C PRO A 78 -15.84 0.14 9.15
N ALA A 79 -16.80 -0.68 8.70
CA ALA A 79 -17.11 -0.84 7.28
C ALA A 79 -17.65 0.45 6.66
N LYS A 80 -18.62 1.13 7.31
CA LYS A 80 -19.17 2.39 6.81
C LYS A 80 -18.16 3.52 6.84
N PHE A 81 -17.35 3.60 7.89
CA PHE A 81 -16.27 4.58 7.97
C PHE A 81 -15.25 4.36 6.86
N HIS A 82 -14.86 3.10 6.61
CA HIS A 82 -13.95 2.75 5.54
C HIS A 82 -14.48 3.15 4.16
N GLU A 83 -15.76 2.88 3.88
CA GLU A 83 -16.42 3.28 2.63
C GLU A 83 -16.46 4.81 2.45
N CYS A 84 -16.81 5.55 3.52
CA CYS A 84 -16.81 7.02 3.48
C CYS A 84 -15.40 7.58 3.22
N PHE A 85 -14.39 6.99 3.86
CA PHE A 85 -13.00 7.36 3.66
C PHE A 85 -12.54 7.09 2.22
N ILE A 86 -12.83 5.91 1.66
CA ILE A 86 -12.51 5.58 0.26
C ILE A 86 -13.15 6.57 -0.70
N ASN A 87 -14.43 6.88 -0.51
CA ASN A 87 -15.15 7.81 -1.38
C ASN A 87 -14.57 9.23 -1.27
N TRP A 88 -14.26 9.69 -0.07
CA TRP A 88 -13.58 10.98 0.12
C TRP A 88 -12.22 11.01 -0.59
N MET A 89 -11.42 9.96 -0.44
CA MET A 89 -10.13 9.86 -1.12
C MET A 89 -10.30 9.86 -2.64
N ARG A 90 -11.30 9.16 -3.18
CA ARG A 90 -11.62 9.16 -4.62
C ARG A 90 -11.90 10.56 -5.14
N ASP A 91 -12.66 11.37 -4.41
CA ASP A 91 -13.01 12.74 -4.82
C ASP A 91 -11.83 13.72 -4.68
N CYS A 92 -10.88 13.43 -3.78
CA CYS A 92 -9.64 14.18 -3.67
C CYS A 92 -8.61 13.86 -4.77
N HIS A 93 -8.83 12.81 -5.57
CA HIS A 93 -7.90 12.38 -6.61
C HIS A 93 -8.43 12.72 -8.01
N THR A 94 -7.54 13.19 -8.87
CA THR A 94 -7.85 13.34 -10.30
C THR A 94 -7.37 12.11 -11.05
N SER A 95 -8.09 11.69 -12.09
CA SER A 95 -7.74 10.50 -12.89
C SER A 95 -6.40 10.63 -13.65
N ASP A 96 -5.79 11.82 -13.65
CA ASP A 96 -4.53 12.10 -14.33
C ASP A 96 -3.30 11.84 -13.45
N ASP A 97 -3.51 11.51 -12.18
CA ASP A 97 -2.44 11.15 -11.25
C ASP A 97 -1.87 9.77 -11.60
N LYS A 98 -0.65 9.75 -12.16
CA LYS A 98 0.12 8.54 -12.48
C LYS A 98 0.72 7.91 -11.21
N ASP A 99 -0.13 7.65 -10.23
CA ASP A 99 0.25 7.08 -8.96
C ASP A 99 0.61 5.59 -9.10
N VAL A 100 1.48 5.12 -8.20
CA VAL A 100 1.76 3.71 -7.99
C VAL A 100 1.05 3.28 -6.71
N ILE A 101 0.10 2.36 -6.84
CA ILE A 101 -0.59 1.75 -5.71
C ILE A 101 0.06 0.40 -5.42
N ALA A 102 0.65 0.27 -4.25
CA ALA A 102 1.22 -0.99 -3.77
C ALA A 102 0.17 -1.76 -2.97
N ILE A 103 -0.09 -2.99 -3.38
CA ILE A 103 -0.92 -3.92 -2.62
C ILE A 103 -0.01 -4.92 -1.93
N ASP A 104 -0.11 -4.97 -0.61
CA ASP A 104 0.71 -5.85 0.23
C ASP A 104 -0.12 -6.45 1.38
N GLY A 105 0.18 -7.71 1.69
CA GLY A 105 -0.46 -8.49 2.75
C GLY A 105 0.41 -8.55 4.01
N LYS A 106 -0.11 -8.08 5.14
CA LYS A 106 0.57 -8.13 6.43
C LYS A 106 -0.23 -8.92 7.46
N THR A 107 0.45 -9.86 8.12
CA THR A 107 -0.08 -10.51 9.33
C THR A 107 0.23 -9.66 10.55
N LEU A 108 -0.81 -9.19 11.24
CA LEU A 108 -0.69 -8.40 12.46
C LEU A 108 -0.26 -9.31 13.62
N ARG A 109 1.00 -9.15 14.06
CA ARG A 109 1.52 -9.91 15.21
C ARG A 109 0.72 -9.52 16.48
N HIS A 110 0.51 -10.49 17.37
CA HIS A 110 -0.24 -10.33 18.63
C HIS A 110 -1.76 -10.09 18.54
N SER A 111 -2.36 -10.11 17.35
CA SER A 111 -3.82 -10.03 17.15
C SER A 111 -4.59 -11.34 17.37
N TYR A 112 -3.90 -12.39 17.86
CA TYR A 112 -4.50 -13.70 18.06
C TYR A 112 -5.39 -13.71 19.30
N ASP A 113 -6.57 -14.32 19.20
CA ASP A 113 -7.48 -14.51 20.33
C ASP A 113 -7.52 -15.99 20.70
N LYS A 114 -6.71 -16.37 21.70
CA LYS A 114 -6.69 -17.74 22.23
C LYS A 114 -8.03 -18.14 22.86
N SER A 115 -8.79 -17.20 23.41
CA SER A 115 -10.06 -17.49 24.07
C SER A 115 -11.15 -17.88 23.08
N ARG A 116 -11.16 -17.24 21.90
CA ARG A 116 -12.08 -17.54 20.79
C ARG A 116 -11.47 -18.43 19.69
N ARG A 117 -10.28 -19.00 19.93
CA ARG A 117 -9.50 -19.82 18.95
C ARG A 117 -9.30 -19.15 17.58
N ARG A 118 -9.10 -17.83 17.55
CA ARG A 118 -8.86 -17.09 16.30
C ARG A 118 -7.36 -16.88 16.10
N GLY A 119 -6.89 -17.21 14.89
CA GLY A 119 -5.51 -16.94 14.46
C GLY A 119 -5.20 -15.45 14.38
N ALA A 120 -3.94 -15.12 14.08
CA ALA A 120 -3.54 -13.74 13.84
C ALA A 120 -4.27 -13.18 12.61
N ILE A 121 -4.75 -11.95 12.72
CA ILE A 121 -5.44 -11.23 11.65
C ILE A 121 -4.44 -10.97 10.52
N HIS A 122 -4.81 -11.38 9.31
CA HIS A 122 -4.11 -10.98 8.10
C HIS A 122 -4.88 -9.83 7.43
N VAL A 123 -4.16 -8.80 6.98
CA VAL A 123 -4.75 -7.62 6.33
C VAL A 123 -4.00 -7.33 5.05
N ILE A 124 -4.73 -7.14 3.97
CA ILE A 124 -4.20 -6.66 2.70
C ILE A 124 -4.51 -5.18 2.61
N SER A 125 -3.49 -4.39 2.33
CA SER A 125 -3.60 -2.94 2.22
C SER A 125 -3.20 -2.49 0.83
N ALA A 126 -3.98 -1.58 0.26
CA ALA A 126 -3.61 -0.81 -0.92
C ALA A 126 -3.06 0.53 -0.44
N PHE A 127 -1.79 0.79 -0.76
CA PHE A 127 -1.06 1.98 -0.36
C PHE A 127 -0.72 2.84 -1.57
N SER A 128 -1.22 4.07 -1.59
CA SER A 128 -0.80 5.08 -2.56
C SER A 128 0.59 5.56 -2.18
N THR A 129 1.54 5.37 -3.09
CA THR A 129 2.93 5.76 -2.85
C THR A 129 3.11 7.26 -3.00
N MET A 130 2.38 7.90 -3.92
CA MET A 130 2.39 9.35 -4.10
C MET A 130 1.87 10.08 -2.86
N HIS A 131 0.79 9.57 -2.24
CA HIS A 131 0.15 10.20 -1.09
C HIS A 131 0.64 9.65 0.26
N SER A 132 1.49 8.62 0.26
CA SER A 132 1.97 7.94 1.46
C SER A 132 0.85 7.48 2.41
N LEU A 133 -0.25 6.98 1.83
CA LEU A 133 -1.49 6.68 2.55
C LEU A 133 -2.09 5.33 2.13
N VAL A 134 -2.70 4.62 3.08
CA VAL A 134 -3.55 3.45 2.80
C VAL A 134 -4.90 3.92 2.29
N ILE A 135 -5.21 3.58 1.04
CA ILE A 135 -6.44 3.97 0.35
C ILE A 135 -7.50 2.86 0.35
N GLY A 136 -7.15 1.65 0.79
CA GLY A 136 -8.09 0.55 0.96
C GLY A 136 -7.46 -0.58 1.77
N GLN A 137 -8.27 -1.31 2.55
CA GLN A 137 -7.78 -2.47 3.28
C GLN A 137 -8.87 -3.54 3.45
N ILE A 138 -8.47 -4.81 3.32
CA ILE A 138 -9.36 -5.95 3.53
C ILE A 138 -8.71 -6.93 4.49
N LYS A 139 -9.47 -7.36 5.49
CA LYS A 139 -9.06 -8.44 6.40
C LYS A 139 -9.27 -9.79 5.73
N THR A 140 -8.27 -10.67 5.82
CA THR A 140 -8.36 -12.07 5.44
C THR A 140 -8.00 -12.99 6.61
N ASP A 141 -8.42 -14.25 6.51
CA ASP A 141 -8.15 -15.25 7.56
C ASP A 141 -6.73 -15.83 7.43
N GLU A 142 -6.19 -15.92 6.22
CA GLU A 142 -4.87 -16.46 5.93
C GLU A 142 -4.19 -15.73 4.77
N LYS A 143 -2.88 -15.94 4.62
CA LYS A 143 -2.04 -15.38 3.56
C LYS A 143 -2.43 -15.90 2.16
N SER A 144 -2.85 -17.15 2.04
CA SER A 144 -3.34 -17.74 0.78
C SER A 144 -4.59 -17.04 0.23
N ASN A 145 -5.40 -16.45 1.11
CA ASN A 145 -6.61 -15.72 0.75
C ASN A 145 -6.33 -14.36 0.12
N GLU A 146 -5.05 -13.95 0.01
CA GLU A 146 -4.68 -12.71 -0.67
C GLU A 146 -5.10 -12.71 -2.15
N ILE A 147 -4.99 -13.87 -2.83
CA ILE A 147 -5.35 -14.00 -4.24
C ILE A 147 -6.83 -13.66 -4.49
N THR A 148 -7.71 -14.00 -3.56
CA THR A 148 -9.15 -13.71 -3.67
C THR A 148 -9.51 -12.31 -3.19
N ALA A 149 -8.78 -11.77 -2.22
CA ALA A 149 -9.04 -10.47 -1.64
C ALA A 149 -8.48 -9.30 -2.46
N ILE A 150 -7.40 -9.49 -3.23
CA ILE A 150 -6.88 -8.46 -4.15
C ILE A 150 -7.98 -8.02 -5.15
N PRO A 151 -8.68 -8.92 -5.86
CA PRO A 151 -9.80 -8.53 -6.70
C PRO A 151 -10.90 -7.73 -5.99
N GLU A 152 -11.23 -8.06 -4.74
CA GLU A 152 -12.24 -7.31 -3.98
C GLU A 152 -11.75 -5.90 -3.66
N LEU A 153 -10.48 -5.78 -3.25
CA LEU A 153 -9.84 -4.51 -2.98
C LEU A 153 -9.81 -3.63 -4.22
N LEU A 154 -9.45 -4.18 -5.38
CA LEU A 154 -9.47 -3.46 -6.66
C LEU A 154 -10.85 -2.94 -7.05
N ASN A 155 -11.95 -3.62 -6.67
CA ASN A 155 -13.30 -3.12 -6.95
C ASN A 155 -13.65 -1.85 -6.16
N MET A 156 -13.00 -1.63 -5.03
CA MET A 156 -13.27 -0.48 -4.16
C MET A 156 -12.45 0.75 -4.59
N LEU A 157 -11.35 0.54 -5.32
CA LEU A 157 -10.38 1.57 -5.68
C LEU A 157 -10.63 2.11 -7.10
N ASP A 158 -10.38 3.41 -7.28
CA ASP A 158 -10.23 3.96 -8.63
C ASP A 158 -8.77 3.78 -9.08
N ILE A 159 -8.53 2.80 -9.95
CA ILE A 159 -7.20 2.43 -10.43
C ILE A 159 -6.91 2.89 -11.87
N LYS A 160 -7.84 3.61 -12.50
CA LYS A 160 -7.68 4.03 -13.89
C LYS A 160 -6.45 4.93 -14.02
N GLY A 161 -5.58 4.62 -14.99
CA GLY A 161 -4.34 5.36 -15.25
C GLY A 161 -3.22 5.16 -14.21
N LYS A 162 -3.45 4.33 -13.19
CA LYS A 162 -2.50 4.07 -12.09
C LYS A 162 -1.77 2.75 -12.30
N ILE A 163 -0.59 2.60 -11.70
CA ILE A 163 0.19 1.35 -11.74
C ILE A 163 -0.02 0.59 -10.43
N ILE A 164 -0.51 -0.64 -10.53
CA ILE A 164 -0.69 -1.54 -9.41
C ILE A 164 0.53 -2.43 -9.26
N THR A 165 1.16 -2.40 -8.10
CA THR A 165 2.27 -3.30 -7.73
C THR A 165 1.80 -4.29 -6.69
N THR A 166 2.20 -5.55 -6.82
CA THR A 166 1.92 -6.61 -5.85
C THR A 166 3.19 -7.40 -5.56
N ASP A 167 3.17 -8.11 -4.44
CA ASP A 167 4.16 -9.16 -4.20
C ASP A 167 4.05 -10.28 -5.26
N ALA A 168 4.98 -11.23 -5.20
CA ALA A 168 5.02 -12.31 -6.17
C ALA A 168 3.88 -13.34 -6.03
N MET A 169 3.14 -13.33 -4.91
CA MET A 169 1.96 -14.19 -4.73
C MET A 169 0.74 -13.61 -5.45
N GLY A 170 0.62 -12.28 -5.45
CA GLY A 170 -0.37 -11.52 -6.24
C GLY A 170 -0.13 -11.54 -7.75
N CYS A 171 1.02 -12.05 -8.23
CA CYS A 171 1.34 -12.20 -9.64
C CYS A 171 0.49 -13.31 -10.31
N GLN A 172 -0.78 -13.00 -10.57
CA GLN A 172 -1.78 -13.90 -11.16
C GLN A 172 -2.39 -13.28 -12.41
N LYS A 173 -2.65 -14.12 -13.43
CA LYS A 173 -3.19 -13.68 -14.73
C LYS A 173 -4.57 -13.04 -14.61
N ASP A 174 -5.43 -13.59 -13.77
CA ASP A 174 -6.79 -13.07 -13.55
C ASP A 174 -6.76 -11.67 -12.91
N ILE A 175 -5.80 -11.41 -12.02
CA ILE A 175 -5.60 -10.10 -11.39
C ILE A 175 -5.09 -9.09 -12.43
N ALA A 176 -4.10 -9.48 -13.24
CA ALA A 176 -3.62 -8.65 -14.35
C ALA A 176 -4.74 -8.27 -15.32
N GLU A 177 -5.57 -9.24 -15.73
CA GLU A 177 -6.71 -8.97 -16.60
C GLU A 177 -7.71 -8.01 -15.95
N LYS A 178 -7.99 -8.17 -14.65
CA LYS A 178 -8.91 -7.29 -13.93
C LYS A 178 -8.41 -5.85 -13.88
N ILE A 179 -7.12 -5.64 -13.60
CA ILE A 179 -6.49 -4.32 -13.57
C ILE A 179 -6.62 -3.64 -14.93
N GLN A 180 -6.30 -4.37 -16.01
CA GLN A 180 -6.44 -3.86 -17.38
C GLN A 180 -7.90 -3.55 -17.76
N LYS A 181 -8.87 -4.38 -17.34
CA LYS A 181 -10.30 -4.13 -17.57
C LYS A 181 -10.78 -2.83 -16.91
N GLN A 182 -10.20 -2.46 -15.78
CA GLN A 182 -10.51 -1.20 -15.07
C GLN A 182 -9.67 -0.01 -15.57
N GLY A 183 -8.81 -0.21 -16.58
CA GLY A 183 -7.98 0.84 -17.18
C GLY A 183 -6.75 1.22 -16.35
N GLY A 184 -6.34 0.39 -15.40
CA GLY A 184 -5.06 0.51 -14.72
C GLY A 184 -3.98 -0.34 -15.39
N ASP A 185 -2.73 -0.09 -15.01
CA ASP A 185 -1.58 -0.90 -15.40
C ASP A 185 -1.07 -1.73 -14.21
N TYR A 186 -0.39 -2.83 -14.48
CA TYR A 186 0.25 -3.65 -13.44
C TYR A 186 1.76 -3.68 -13.61
N LEU A 187 2.45 -3.84 -12.48
CA LEU A 187 3.87 -4.17 -12.39
C LEU A 187 4.05 -5.26 -11.33
N PHE A 188 4.20 -6.52 -11.77
CA PHE A 188 4.20 -7.68 -10.88
C PHE A 188 5.58 -8.30 -10.74
N ALA A 189 5.95 -8.65 -9.50
CA ALA A 189 7.13 -9.44 -9.22
C ALA A 189 6.92 -10.90 -9.65
N VAL A 190 7.88 -11.46 -10.38
CA VAL A 190 7.87 -12.86 -10.80
C VAL A 190 8.71 -13.68 -9.81
N LYS A 191 8.15 -14.77 -9.28
CA LYS A 191 8.89 -15.74 -8.45
C LYS A 191 9.15 -17.03 -9.23
N GLY A 192 10.23 -17.72 -8.88
CA GLY A 192 10.71 -18.93 -9.56
C GLY A 192 9.72 -20.11 -9.68
N ASN A 193 8.54 -20.04 -9.05
CA ASN A 193 7.48 -21.03 -9.25
C ASN A 193 6.75 -20.88 -10.60
N GLN A 194 6.95 -19.77 -11.34
CA GLN A 194 6.49 -19.59 -12.72
C GLN A 194 7.58 -20.04 -13.71
N GLY A 195 7.85 -21.35 -13.74
CA GLY A 195 9.02 -21.93 -14.40
C GLY A 195 9.24 -21.49 -15.86
N ARG A 196 8.18 -21.35 -16.67
CA ARG A 196 8.30 -20.93 -18.08
C ARG A 196 8.73 -19.46 -18.22
N LEU A 197 8.16 -18.57 -17.40
CA LEU A 197 8.45 -17.14 -17.44
C LEU A 197 9.86 -16.86 -16.89
N ASN A 198 10.20 -17.47 -15.76
CA ASN A 198 11.53 -17.33 -15.16
C ASN A 198 12.64 -17.86 -16.09
N LYS A 199 12.40 -19.01 -16.73
CA LYS A 199 13.34 -19.57 -17.71
C LYS A 199 13.52 -18.65 -18.92
N ALA A 200 12.44 -18.04 -19.41
CA ALA A 200 12.51 -17.05 -20.49
C ALA A 200 13.35 -15.82 -20.09
N PHE A 201 13.23 -15.34 -18.84
CA PHE A 201 14.10 -14.30 -18.30
C PHE A 201 15.56 -14.73 -18.25
N GLU A 202 15.88 -15.92 -17.74
CA GLU A 202 17.26 -16.41 -17.64
C GLU A 202 17.92 -16.62 -19.02
N GLU A 203 17.15 -17.06 -20.03
CA GLU A 203 17.64 -17.27 -21.39
C GLU A 203 17.83 -15.95 -22.17
N LYS A 204 16.97 -14.94 -21.93
CA LYS A 204 16.97 -13.67 -22.69
C LYS A 204 17.65 -12.51 -21.97
N PHE A 205 17.83 -12.60 -20.65
CA PHE A 205 18.60 -11.66 -19.84
C PHE A 205 19.79 -12.37 -19.18
N PRO A 206 20.70 -12.97 -19.97
CA PRO A 206 21.93 -13.45 -19.38
C PRO A 206 22.62 -12.25 -18.75
N LEU A 207 23.07 -12.40 -17.50
CA LEU A 207 23.76 -11.32 -16.75
C LEU A 207 24.96 -10.74 -17.51
N LYS A 208 25.47 -11.44 -18.52
CA LYS A 208 26.54 -10.97 -19.41
C LYS A 208 26.09 -9.85 -20.35
N GLU A 209 24.80 -9.67 -20.58
CA GLU A 209 24.19 -8.66 -21.44
C GLU A 209 23.57 -7.49 -20.65
N LEU A 210 23.86 -7.39 -19.34
CA LEU A 210 23.47 -6.25 -18.48
C LEU A 210 23.88 -4.88 -19.05
N ASN A 211 24.90 -4.83 -19.92
CA ASN A 211 25.40 -3.62 -20.58
C ASN A 211 24.92 -3.47 -22.04
N ASN A 212 23.89 -4.21 -22.47
CA ASN A 212 23.38 -4.08 -23.84
C ASN A 212 22.76 -2.67 -24.05
N PRO A 213 23.30 -1.85 -24.97
CA PRO A 213 22.78 -0.50 -25.23
C PRO A 213 21.38 -0.47 -25.87
N GLU A 214 20.85 -1.61 -26.34
CA GLU A 214 19.49 -1.70 -26.88
C GLU A 214 18.41 -1.68 -25.79
N HIS A 215 18.78 -1.91 -24.53
CA HIS A 215 17.84 -1.88 -23.41
C HIS A 215 17.90 -0.54 -22.68
N ASP A 216 16.75 -0.06 -22.21
CA ASP A 216 16.73 1.07 -21.29
C ASP A 216 17.25 0.58 -19.94
N SER A 217 18.22 1.31 -19.37
CA SER A 217 18.89 0.91 -18.13
C SER A 217 19.11 2.10 -17.21
N TYR A 218 18.96 1.85 -15.91
CA TYR A 218 19.10 2.86 -14.87
C TYR A 218 19.84 2.27 -13.66
N ALA A 219 20.99 2.87 -13.33
CA ALA A 219 21.82 2.46 -12.22
C ALA A 219 21.77 3.48 -11.08
N MET A 220 21.77 3.00 -9.84
CA MET A 220 21.88 3.81 -8.64
C MET A 220 22.81 3.16 -7.62
N SER A 221 23.47 3.97 -6.79
CA SER A 221 24.32 3.50 -5.70
C SER A 221 23.92 4.20 -4.40
N GLU A 222 23.81 3.42 -3.32
CA GLU A 222 23.47 3.92 -2.00
C GLU A 222 24.42 3.39 -0.93
N LYS A 223 24.82 4.29 -0.02
CA LYS A 223 25.60 3.94 1.17
C LYS A 223 24.78 4.21 2.41
N SER A 224 24.54 3.18 3.22
CA SER A 224 23.72 3.29 4.43
C SER A 224 24.11 2.23 5.46
N HIS A 225 24.15 2.59 6.74
CA HIS A 225 24.39 1.67 7.87
C HIS A 225 25.59 0.70 7.68
N GLY A 226 26.70 1.20 7.14
CA GLY A 226 27.90 0.38 6.89
C GLY A 226 27.79 -0.59 5.71
N ARG A 227 26.78 -0.41 4.84
CA ARG A 227 26.56 -1.20 3.62
C ARG A 227 26.57 -0.29 2.39
N GLU A 228 27.06 -0.84 1.29
CA GLU A 228 26.95 -0.23 -0.04
C GLU A 228 26.07 -1.15 -0.90
N GLU A 229 25.05 -0.57 -1.54
CA GLU A 229 24.12 -1.30 -2.40
C GLU A 229 24.05 -0.59 -3.76
N ILE A 230 24.45 -1.29 -4.81
CA ILE A 230 24.34 -0.84 -6.20
C ILE A 230 23.16 -1.57 -6.81
N ARG A 231 22.22 -0.82 -7.37
CA ARG A 231 21.04 -1.37 -8.05
C ARG A 231 21.05 -0.98 -9.51
N LEU A 232 20.86 -1.96 -10.38
CA LEU A 232 20.72 -1.79 -11.82
C LEU A 232 19.33 -2.26 -12.22
N HIS A 233 18.60 -1.40 -12.92
CA HIS A 233 17.26 -1.64 -13.40
C HIS A 233 17.30 -1.65 -14.92
N ILE A 234 16.73 -2.68 -15.54
CA ILE A 234 16.67 -2.84 -16.99
C ILE A 234 15.22 -3.03 -17.39
N VAL A 235 14.81 -2.38 -18.47
CA VAL A 235 13.50 -2.56 -19.09
C VAL A 235 13.68 -2.88 -20.56
N CYS A 236 12.95 -3.87 -21.03
CA CYS A 236 12.92 -4.25 -22.44
C CYS A 236 11.48 -4.42 -22.94
N ASP A 237 11.32 -4.36 -24.25
CA ASP A 237 10.11 -4.84 -24.91
C ASP A 237 9.99 -6.36 -24.81
N VAL A 238 8.76 -6.88 -24.92
CA VAL A 238 8.54 -8.32 -24.99
C VAL A 238 9.09 -8.83 -26.32
N PRO A 239 10.09 -9.75 -26.32
CA PRO A 239 10.60 -10.36 -27.55
C PRO A 239 9.52 -11.11 -28.31
N ASP A 240 9.60 -11.14 -29.65
CA ASP A 240 8.64 -11.84 -30.52
C ASP A 240 8.47 -13.34 -30.16
N GLU A 241 9.53 -13.98 -29.69
CA GLU A 241 9.52 -15.38 -29.24
C GLU A 241 8.70 -15.60 -27.96
N LEU A 242 8.46 -14.54 -27.20
CA LEU A 242 7.67 -14.53 -25.96
C LEU A 242 6.26 -13.99 -26.20
N ILE A 243 5.82 -13.86 -27.45
CA ILE A 243 4.48 -13.35 -27.79
C ILE A 243 3.36 -14.18 -27.17
N ASP A 244 3.56 -15.49 -26.97
CA ASP A 244 2.66 -16.36 -26.22
C ASP A 244 2.30 -15.78 -24.84
N PHE A 245 3.27 -15.18 -24.15
CA PHE A 245 3.05 -14.57 -22.84
C PHE A 245 2.18 -13.32 -22.92
N THR A 246 2.13 -12.62 -24.05
CA THR A 246 1.24 -11.46 -24.23
C THR A 246 -0.22 -11.86 -24.33
N PHE A 247 -0.51 -13.11 -24.76
CA PHE A 247 -1.86 -13.67 -24.73
C PHE A 247 -2.24 -14.15 -23.32
N GLU A 248 -1.27 -14.69 -22.58
CA GLU A 248 -1.49 -15.15 -21.20
C GLU A 248 -1.60 -14.00 -20.20
N TRP A 249 -0.82 -12.94 -20.41
CA TRP A 249 -0.75 -11.74 -19.58
C TRP A 249 -1.29 -10.56 -20.37
N LYS A 250 -2.60 -10.33 -20.20
CA LYS A 250 -3.31 -9.30 -20.95
C LYS A 250 -2.64 -7.94 -20.80
N GLY A 251 -2.29 -7.32 -21.92
CA GLY A 251 -1.70 -5.98 -21.93
C GLY A 251 -0.23 -5.94 -21.54
N LEU A 252 0.46 -7.09 -21.41
CA LEU A 252 1.90 -7.15 -21.19
C LEU A 252 2.65 -6.41 -22.30
N LYS A 253 3.49 -5.43 -21.91
CA LYS A 253 4.30 -4.64 -22.85
C LYS A 253 5.79 -4.73 -22.57
N LYS A 254 6.17 -4.84 -21.30
CA LYS A 254 7.57 -4.79 -20.87
C LYS A 254 7.94 -5.95 -19.97
N LEU A 255 9.17 -6.42 -20.11
CA LEU A 255 9.83 -7.27 -19.13
C LEU A 255 10.90 -6.41 -18.44
N CYS A 256 10.99 -6.52 -17.11
CA CYS A 256 11.87 -5.67 -16.33
C CYS A 256 12.71 -6.52 -15.38
N VAL A 257 13.98 -6.13 -15.21
CA VAL A 257 14.96 -6.83 -14.36
C VAL A 257 15.55 -5.84 -13.37
N ALA A 258 15.50 -6.17 -12.09
CA ALA A 258 16.18 -5.43 -11.04
C ALA A 258 17.30 -6.30 -10.46
N VAL A 259 18.53 -5.82 -10.58
CA VAL A 259 19.73 -6.46 -10.08
C VAL A 259 20.27 -5.63 -8.92
N SER A 260 20.54 -6.26 -7.79
CA SER A 260 21.14 -5.62 -6.62
C SER A 260 22.45 -6.30 -6.27
N PHE A 261 23.50 -5.50 -6.12
CA PHE A 261 24.80 -5.89 -5.59
C PHE A 261 24.97 -5.27 -4.22
N ARG A 262 25.05 -6.10 -3.18
CA ARG A 262 25.21 -5.65 -1.80
C ARG A 262 26.59 -6.02 -1.27
N SER A 263 27.31 -5.03 -0.74
CA SER A 263 28.57 -5.23 -0.03
C SER A 263 28.52 -4.65 1.39
N ILE A 264 29.21 -5.30 2.31
CA ILE A 264 29.40 -4.81 3.68
C ILE A 264 30.74 -4.07 3.70
N ILE A 265 30.73 -2.78 4.05
CA ILE A 265 31.90 -1.90 3.97
C ILE A 265 33.05 -2.40 4.88
N ALA A 266 32.72 -3.05 6.00
CA ALA A 266 33.71 -3.65 6.92
C ALA A 266 34.36 -4.93 6.36
N GLU A 267 33.71 -5.62 5.42
CA GLU A 267 34.17 -6.89 4.84
C GLU A 267 34.59 -6.69 3.37
N GLN A 268 35.40 -5.66 3.07
CA GLN A 268 35.81 -5.27 1.70
C GLN A 268 36.39 -6.41 0.83
N LYS A 269 36.75 -7.55 1.42
CA LYS A 269 37.31 -8.73 0.73
C LYS A 269 36.28 -9.81 0.36
N LYS A 270 35.00 -9.66 0.72
CA LYS A 270 33.96 -10.62 0.35
C LYS A 270 33.31 -10.18 -0.96
N GLU A 271 33.02 -11.15 -1.82
CA GLU A 271 32.25 -10.88 -3.03
C GLU A 271 30.88 -10.30 -2.67
N PRO A 272 30.41 -9.27 -3.40
CA PRO A 272 29.11 -8.69 -3.15
C PRO A 272 28.01 -9.72 -3.38
N GLU A 273 27.03 -9.75 -2.48
CA GLU A 273 25.85 -10.60 -2.64
C GLU A 273 25.00 -10.04 -3.79
N MET A 274 24.79 -10.89 -4.80
CA MET A 274 24.01 -10.54 -5.98
C MET A 274 22.60 -11.10 -5.86
N THR A 275 21.59 -10.25 -6.01
CA THR A 275 20.19 -10.65 -6.07
C THR A 275 19.58 -10.15 -7.37
N VAL A 276 18.90 -11.05 -8.10
CA VAL A 276 18.18 -10.73 -9.33
C VAL A 276 16.68 -10.92 -9.08
N ARG A 277 15.88 -9.95 -9.53
CA ARG A 277 14.41 -9.99 -9.44
C ARG A 277 13.82 -9.63 -10.79
N TYR A 278 12.87 -10.44 -11.24
CA TYR A 278 12.19 -10.26 -12.52
C TYR A 278 10.79 -9.71 -12.31
N TYR A 279 10.34 -8.89 -13.25
CA TYR A 279 9.04 -8.25 -13.22
C TYR A 279 8.42 -8.19 -14.61
N ILE A 280 7.09 -8.20 -14.65
CA ILE A 280 6.32 -7.99 -15.86
C ILE A 280 5.45 -6.74 -15.72
N SER A 281 5.32 -5.97 -16.79
CA SER A 281 4.60 -4.70 -16.79
C SER A 281 3.68 -4.55 -18.00
N SER A 282 2.45 -4.08 -17.76
CA SER A 282 1.56 -3.59 -18.82
C SER A 282 1.74 -2.10 -19.14
N ALA A 283 2.35 -1.36 -18.22
CA ALA A 283 2.76 0.01 -18.45
C ALA A 283 4.01 0.05 -19.34
N ASP A 284 4.04 1.03 -20.24
CA ASP A 284 5.21 1.37 -21.03
C ASP A 284 6.17 2.19 -20.14
N LEU A 285 7.04 1.47 -19.43
CA LEU A 285 7.94 2.05 -18.42
C LEU A 285 9.33 2.30 -19.01
N THR A 286 9.95 3.37 -18.54
CA THR A 286 11.41 3.54 -18.62
C THR A 286 12.07 2.86 -17.42
N ALA A 287 13.37 2.58 -17.51
CA ALA A 287 14.14 1.97 -16.43
C ALA A 287 14.13 2.81 -15.15
N GLU A 288 14.14 4.14 -15.28
CA GLU A 288 14.00 5.07 -14.15
C GLU A 288 12.62 4.94 -13.48
N LYS A 289 11.52 4.99 -14.25
CA LYS A 289 10.16 4.85 -13.68
C LYS A 289 9.95 3.50 -13.03
N PHE A 290 10.49 2.45 -13.64
CA PHE A 290 10.49 1.10 -13.07
C PHE A 290 11.26 1.06 -11.74
N ALA A 291 12.45 1.67 -11.67
CA ALA A 291 13.22 1.79 -10.44
C ALA A 291 12.44 2.54 -9.34
N THR A 292 11.80 3.66 -9.68
CA THR A 292 10.96 4.43 -8.75
C THR A 292 9.77 3.61 -8.26
N ALA A 293 9.03 2.95 -9.16
CA ALA A 293 7.84 2.17 -8.82
C ALA A 293 8.17 0.99 -7.88
N ILE A 294 9.23 0.23 -8.18
CA ILE A 294 9.72 -0.83 -7.29
C ILE A 294 10.11 -0.25 -5.94
N ARG A 295 10.94 0.80 -5.94
CA ARG A 295 11.46 1.37 -4.70
C ARG A 295 10.32 1.85 -3.80
N ASN A 296 9.31 2.47 -4.38
CA ASN A 296 8.11 2.90 -3.67
C ASN A 296 7.34 1.71 -3.08
N HIS A 297 7.19 0.60 -3.80
CA HIS A 297 6.61 -0.64 -3.29
C HIS A 297 7.38 -1.16 -2.05
N TRP A 298 8.72 -1.26 -2.11
CA TRP A 298 9.54 -1.65 -0.95
C TRP A 298 9.48 -0.66 0.21
N HIS A 299 9.22 0.62 -0.08
CA HIS A 299 9.09 1.63 0.95
C HIS A 299 7.80 1.47 1.76
N VAL A 300 6.74 0.91 1.15
CA VAL A 300 5.52 0.50 1.86
C VAL A 300 5.84 -0.60 2.87
N GLU A 301 6.63 -1.60 2.47
CA GLU A 301 7.08 -2.66 3.38
C GLU A 301 7.81 -2.08 4.59
N ASN A 302 8.60 -1.02 4.44
CA ASN A 302 9.32 -0.42 5.57
C ASN A 302 8.45 0.53 6.43
N LYS A 303 7.65 1.40 5.82
CA LYS A 303 6.84 2.41 6.54
C LYS A 303 5.55 1.87 7.12
N LEU A 304 4.83 1.04 6.36
CA LEU A 304 3.56 0.48 6.77
C LEU A 304 3.77 -0.62 7.81
N HIS A 305 4.79 -1.46 7.62
CA HIS A 305 5.01 -2.57 8.54
C HIS A 305 5.41 -2.07 9.91
N TRP A 306 6.23 -1.03 10.02
CA TRP A 306 6.66 -0.51 11.31
C TRP A 306 5.51 0.14 12.10
N ARG A 307 4.61 0.89 11.43
CA ARG A 307 3.42 1.48 12.10
C ARG A 307 2.41 0.45 12.56
N LEU A 308 2.22 -0.64 11.81
CA LEU A 308 1.33 -1.73 12.21
C LEU A 308 1.93 -2.64 13.29
N ASP A 309 3.26 -2.62 13.49
CA ASP A 309 3.93 -3.31 14.60
C ASP A 309 3.92 -2.48 15.90
N GLY A 310 3.64 -1.18 15.80
CA GLY A 310 3.57 -0.21 16.91
C GLY A 310 2.15 0.12 17.39
N VAL A 311 1.13 -0.70 17.10
CA VAL A 311 -0.21 -0.47 17.66
C VAL A 311 -0.10 -0.49 19.20
N PRO A 312 -0.50 0.58 19.91
CA PRO A 312 -0.36 0.69 21.35
C PRO A 312 -1.01 -0.46 22.11
N GLN A 313 -0.41 -0.81 23.24
CA GLN A 313 -0.74 -1.96 24.09
C GLN A 313 -2.02 -1.75 24.92
N GLU A 314 -2.68 -0.62 24.77
CA GLU A 314 -3.93 -0.29 25.44
C GLU A 314 -5.12 -0.50 24.51
N HIS A 315 -5.60 -1.74 24.51
CA HIS A 315 -6.96 -2.08 24.94
C HIS A 315 -7.17 -3.55 24.59
N LYS A 316 -7.03 -4.41 25.60
CA LYS A 316 -7.79 -5.66 25.65
C LYS A 316 -9.27 -5.27 25.68
N ILE A 317 -9.87 -5.03 24.52
CA ILE A 317 -11.32 -4.99 24.41
C ILE A 317 -11.77 -6.43 24.54
N ALA A 318 -12.22 -6.75 25.75
CA ALA A 318 -13.10 -7.87 25.97
C ALA A 318 -14.28 -7.73 25.00
N ALA A 319 -14.28 -8.62 24.01
CA ALA A 319 -15.41 -9.44 23.58
C ALA A 319 -16.82 -8.84 23.55
#